data_AF-A0A816XXP9-F1
#
_entry.id   AF-A0A816XXP9-F1
#
_cell.length_a   1.000
_cell.length_b   1.000
_cell.length_c   1.000
_cell.angle_alpha   90.00
_cell.angle_beta   90.00
_cell.angle_gamma   90.00
#
_symmetry.space_group_name_H-M   'P 1'
#
loop_
_entity.id
_entity.type
_entity.pdbx_description
1 polymer ?
#
loop_
_entity_poly.entity_id
_entity_poly.type
_entity_poly.pdbx_seq_one_letter_code
_entity_poly.pdbx_strand_id
1 'polypeptide(L)'
;MPLELVTVLKQRKFILNVGGKKYTTSIETLTRETDTFFTALFSGRSQLAIDPNDNNIFIDRNGQIFTHILEWLRTTNYFRLQGLLEILMNECFPDGTLLQSQHKKILNQFYHEISQRWKLIYKGSRDGFHADAFHSRCNNKGATITIIQSNQNYIFGGYTCVS
;
A
#
# COMPACT_ATOMS: atom_id res chain seq x y z
N MET A 1 28.40 -18.09 -11.22
CA MET A 1 27.57 -17.43 -10.19
C MET A 1 28.43 -16.40 -9.48
N PRO A 2 27.98 -15.14 -9.28
CA PRO A 2 28.78 -14.10 -8.63
C PRO A 2 29.22 -14.49 -7.20
N LEU A 3 30.43 -14.07 -6.77
CA LEU A 3 31.01 -14.44 -5.48
C LEU A 3 30.19 -13.87 -4.30
N GLU A 4 29.61 -12.68 -4.46
CA GLU A 4 28.74 -12.10 -3.43
C GLU A 4 27.46 -12.92 -3.27
N LEU A 5 26.90 -13.43 -4.38
CA LEU A 5 25.74 -14.31 -4.31
C LEU A 5 26.08 -15.61 -3.58
N VAL A 6 27.22 -16.24 -3.89
CA VAL A 6 27.65 -17.46 -3.16
C VAL A 6 27.79 -17.20 -1.66
N THR A 7 28.25 -16.00 -1.28
CA THR A 7 28.36 -15.60 0.12
C THR A 7 26.99 -15.47 0.78
N VAL A 8 26.02 -14.84 0.11
CA VAL A 8 24.63 -14.74 0.60
C VAL A 8 23.95 -16.10 0.66
N LEU A 9 24.16 -16.99 -0.32
CA LEU A 9 23.59 -18.34 -0.34
C LEU A 9 24.03 -19.21 0.85
N LYS A 10 25.20 -18.94 1.43
CA LYS A 10 25.70 -19.64 2.62
C LYS A 10 25.13 -19.11 3.93
N GLN A 11 24.48 -17.94 3.92
CA GLN A 11 23.93 -17.33 5.14
C GLN A 11 22.54 -17.88 5.46
N ARG A 12 22.27 -18.13 6.76
CA ARG A 12 20.94 -18.53 7.23
C ARG A 12 19.90 -17.41 7.07
N LYS A 13 20.34 -16.16 7.21
CA LYS A 13 19.55 -14.95 7.00
C LYS A 13 20.43 -13.87 6.38
N PHE A 14 19.86 -13.05 5.51
CA PHE A 14 20.50 -11.91 4.87
C PHE A 14 19.57 -10.69 4.87
N ILE A 15 20.10 -9.53 4.50
CA ILE A 15 19.33 -8.30 4.37
C ILE A 15 18.92 -8.10 2.90
N LEU A 16 17.63 -7.90 2.71
CA LEU A 16 17.00 -7.50 1.46
C LEU A 16 16.56 -6.04 1.57
N ASN A 17 17.12 -5.17 0.74
CA ASN A 17 16.76 -3.76 0.61
C ASN A 17 15.75 -3.59 -0.53
N VAL A 18 14.52 -3.17 -0.22
CA VAL A 18 13.45 -2.97 -1.20
C VAL A 18 13.07 -1.48 -1.23
N GLY A 19 13.54 -0.77 -2.26
CA GLY A 19 13.30 0.68 -2.43
C GLY A 19 13.70 1.52 -1.23
N GLY A 20 14.81 1.17 -0.56
CA GLY A 20 15.34 1.85 0.62
C GLY A 20 14.90 1.25 1.96
N LYS A 21 13.91 0.34 1.98
CA LYS A 21 13.46 -0.34 3.21
C LYS A 21 14.17 -1.69 3.36
N LYS A 22 14.90 -1.88 4.46
CA LYS A 22 15.68 -3.09 4.74
C LYS A 22 14.84 -4.15 5.48
N TYR A 23 14.98 -5.41 5.06
CA TYR A 23 14.33 -6.59 5.62
C TYR A 23 15.35 -7.68 5.93
N THR A 24 15.27 -8.29 7.10
CA THR A 24 16.01 -9.54 7.35
C THR A 24 15.14 -10.74 6.97
N THR A 25 15.64 -11.60 6.08
CA THR A 25 14.91 -12.80 5.60
C THR A 25 15.86 -13.95 5.26
N SER A 26 15.33 -15.10 4.83
CA SER A 26 16.09 -16.25 4.33
C SER A 26 15.73 -16.59 2.89
N ILE A 27 16.59 -17.36 2.22
CA ILE A 27 16.33 -17.86 0.86
C ILE A 27 15.10 -18.76 0.91
N GLU A 28 15.05 -19.69 1.85
CA GLU A 28 13.91 -20.57 2.11
C GLU A 28 12.58 -19.81 2.17
N THR A 29 12.54 -18.65 2.83
CA THR A 29 11.33 -17.81 2.87
C THR A 29 10.99 -17.27 1.49
N LEU A 30 11.97 -16.68 0.78
CA LEU A 30 11.72 -16.06 -0.52
C LEU A 30 11.43 -17.07 -1.63
N THR A 31 12.01 -18.27 -1.55
CA THR A 31 11.88 -19.35 -2.53
C THR A 31 10.88 -20.42 -2.08
N ARG A 32 10.07 -20.14 -1.06
CA ARG A 32 9.04 -21.07 -0.58
C ARG A 32 8.09 -21.49 -1.69
N GLU A 33 7.74 -20.54 -2.56
CA GLU A 33 6.95 -20.79 -3.77
C GLU A 33 7.86 -20.97 -4.98
N THR A 34 7.70 -22.10 -5.66
CA THR A 34 8.43 -22.44 -6.89
C THR A 34 7.91 -21.64 -8.08
N ASP A 35 8.76 -21.48 -9.10
CA ASP A 35 8.42 -20.80 -10.37
C ASP A 35 7.96 -19.34 -10.19
N THR A 36 8.57 -18.65 -9.23
CA THR A 36 8.35 -17.24 -8.95
C THR A 36 9.56 -16.40 -9.30
N PHE A 37 9.36 -15.07 -9.37
CA PHE A 37 10.43 -14.09 -9.47
C PHE A 37 11.59 -14.38 -8.51
N PHE A 38 11.32 -14.71 -7.24
CA PHE A 38 12.37 -14.97 -6.26
C PHE A 38 13.14 -16.25 -6.57
N THR A 39 12.48 -17.33 -7.01
CA THR A 39 13.21 -18.53 -7.42
C THR A 39 14.08 -18.29 -8.65
N ALA A 40 13.61 -17.49 -9.61
CA ALA A 40 14.43 -17.06 -10.74
C ALA A 40 15.61 -16.17 -10.29
N LEU A 41 15.37 -15.27 -9.34
CA LEU A 41 16.35 -14.37 -8.74
C LEU A 41 17.51 -15.16 -8.10
N PHE A 42 17.20 -16.20 -7.33
CA PHE A 42 18.21 -17.05 -6.66
C PHE A 42 18.70 -18.25 -7.49
N SER A 43 18.17 -18.47 -8.70
CA SER A 43 18.63 -19.54 -9.59
C SER A 43 20.02 -19.29 -10.22
N GLY A 44 20.58 -18.10 -10.02
CA GLY A 44 21.84 -17.66 -10.66
C GLY A 44 21.69 -17.29 -12.13
N ARG A 45 20.45 -17.30 -12.68
CA ARG A 45 20.13 -16.91 -14.06
C ARG A 45 19.90 -15.40 -14.24
N SER A 46 19.71 -14.67 -13.13
CA SER A 46 19.44 -13.22 -13.13
C SER A 46 20.60 -12.46 -12.49
N GLN A 47 20.90 -11.26 -13.00
CA GLN A 47 21.83 -10.35 -12.34
C GLN A 47 21.19 -9.83 -11.06
N LEU A 48 21.82 -10.10 -9.91
CA LEU A 48 21.42 -9.53 -8.64
C LEU A 48 22.09 -8.18 -8.48
N ALA A 49 21.30 -7.17 -8.14
CA ALA A 49 21.84 -5.95 -7.57
C ALA A 49 22.24 -6.25 -6.12
N ILE A 50 23.52 -6.52 -5.89
CA ILE A 50 24.09 -6.65 -4.56
C ILE A 50 24.87 -5.37 -4.28
N ASP A 51 24.59 -4.73 -3.15
CA ASP A 51 25.36 -3.56 -2.72
C ASP A 51 26.78 -4.02 -2.36
N PRO A 52 27.82 -3.50 -3.03
CA PRO A 52 29.19 -3.95 -2.83
C PRO A 52 29.76 -3.60 -1.43
N ASN A 53 29.13 -2.68 -0.70
CA ASN A 53 29.64 -2.25 0.60
C ASN A 53 29.17 -3.15 1.75
N ASP A 54 27.93 -3.63 1.68
CA ASP A 54 27.30 -4.39 2.78
C ASP A 54 26.74 -5.76 2.35
N ASN A 55 26.88 -6.12 1.07
CA ASN A 55 26.37 -7.35 0.46
C ASN A 55 24.84 -7.51 0.56
N ASN A 56 24.10 -6.41 0.74
CA ASN A 56 22.65 -6.47 0.77
C ASN A 56 22.09 -6.62 -0.65
N ILE A 57 21.08 -7.48 -0.80
CA ILE A 57 20.37 -7.62 -2.07
C ILE A 57 19.41 -6.45 -2.22
N PHE A 58 19.42 -5.79 -3.37
CA PHE A 58 18.53 -4.67 -3.69
C PHE A 58 17.42 -5.07 -4.67
N ILE A 59 16.20 -4.61 -4.38
CA ILE A 59 15.04 -4.68 -5.27
C ILE A 59 14.51 -3.25 -5.43
N ASP A 60 14.46 -2.79 -6.67
CA ASP A 60 13.93 -1.45 -7.01
C ASP A 60 12.40 -1.44 -7.04
N ARG A 61 11.76 -1.60 -5.87
CA ARG A 61 10.29 -1.60 -5.70
C ARG A 61 9.90 -0.95 -4.38
N ASN A 62 8.60 -0.67 -4.21
CA ASN A 62 8.07 -0.09 -2.99
C ASN A 62 8.19 -1.05 -1.79
N GLY A 63 9.08 -0.73 -0.84
CA GLY A 63 9.28 -1.52 0.36
C GLY A 63 8.02 -1.66 1.23
N GLN A 64 7.23 -0.60 1.43
CA GLN A 64 6.03 -0.70 2.28
C GLN A 64 5.06 -1.80 1.82
N ILE A 65 4.81 -1.89 0.51
CA ILE A 65 3.97 -2.94 -0.07
C ILE A 65 4.64 -4.31 0.06
N PHE A 66 5.96 -4.37 -0.14
CA PHE A 66 6.74 -5.60 -0.04
C PHE A 66 6.68 -6.27 1.35
N THR A 67 6.51 -5.50 2.43
CA THR A 67 6.30 -6.06 3.78
C THR A 67 5.24 -7.15 3.78
N HIS A 68 4.14 -6.96 3.05
CA HIS A 68 3.04 -7.89 3.07
C HIS A 68 3.30 -9.15 2.23
N ILE A 69 4.01 -9.01 1.11
CA ILE A 69 4.50 -10.15 0.31
C ILE A 69 5.40 -11.02 1.19
N LEU A 70 6.34 -10.40 1.90
CA LEU A 70 7.28 -11.11 2.78
C LEU A 70 6.57 -11.81 3.94
N GLU A 71 5.59 -11.16 4.56
CA GLU A 71 4.80 -11.76 5.64
C GLU A 71 3.98 -12.97 5.16
N TRP A 72 3.45 -12.91 3.94
CA TRP A 72 2.79 -14.08 3.34
C TRP A 72 3.80 -15.21 3.09
N LEU A 73 4.97 -14.91 2.53
CA LEU A 73 6.09 -15.83 2.32
C LEU A 73 6.66 -16.45 3.61
N ARG A 74 6.33 -15.90 4.79
CA ARG A 74 6.66 -16.51 6.09
C ARG A 74 5.57 -17.41 6.65
N THR A 75 4.30 -17.03 6.51
CA THR A 75 3.22 -17.59 7.34
C THR A 75 2.17 -18.43 6.60
N THR A 76 2.24 -18.50 5.25
CA THR A 76 1.24 -19.13 4.35
C THR A 76 -0.21 -18.65 4.56
N ASN A 77 -0.42 -17.58 5.34
CA ASN A 77 -1.75 -17.14 5.72
C ASN A 77 -2.40 -16.33 4.58
N TYR A 78 -3.05 -17.06 3.68
CA TYR A 78 -3.79 -16.54 2.52
C TYR A 78 -4.83 -15.48 2.89
N PHE A 79 -5.48 -15.59 4.07
CA PHE A 79 -6.45 -14.61 4.55
C PHE A 79 -5.85 -13.20 4.72
N ARG A 80 -4.54 -13.09 5.03
CA ARG A 80 -3.86 -11.80 5.13
C ARG A 80 -3.63 -11.15 3.76
N LEU A 81 -3.47 -11.95 2.71
CA LEU A 81 -3.38 -11.45 1.34
C LEU A 81 -4.74 -11.00 0.82
N GLN A 82 -5.85 -11.61 1.22
CA GLN A 82 -7.17 -11.08 0.84
C GLN A 82 -7.39 -9.68 1.45
N GLY A 83 -6.99 -9.48 2.71
CA GLY A 83 -6.96 -8.14 3.32
C GLY A 83 -5.97 -7.17 2.65
N LEU A 84 -4.82 -7.65 2.20
CA LEU A 84 -3.87 -6.85 1.41
C LEU A 84 -4.42 -6.51 0.03
N LEU A 85 -5.02 -7.46 -0.66
CA LEU A 85 -5.68 -7.28 -1.94
C LEU A 85 -6.87 -6.35 -1.78
N GLU A 86 -7.64 -6.39 -0.68
CA GLU A 86 -8.61 -5.34 -0.40
C GLU A 86 -7.95 -3.97 -0.23
N ILE A 87 -6.76 -3.87 0.37
CA ILE A 87 -6.03 -2.60 0.50
C ILE A 87 -5.48 -2.13 -0.86
N LEU A 88 -5.02 -3.05 -1.72
CA LEU A 88 -4.41 -2.77 -3.02
C LEU A 88 -5.42 -2.66 -4.17
N MET A 89 -6.57 -3.35 -4.07
CA MET A 89 -7.64 -3.44 -5.08
C MET A 89 -8.85 -2.57 -4.72
N ASN A 90 -8.95 -2.02 -3.50
CA ASN A 90 -9.86 -0.90 -3.27
C ASN A 90 -9.26 0.32 -3.97
N GLU A 91 -9.86 0.71 -5.09
CA GLU A 91 -10.06 2.12 -5.45
C GLU A 91 -10.22 2.90 -4.13
N CYS A 92 -9.24 3.75 -3.78
CA CYS A 92 -9.21 4.32 -2.42
C CYS A 92 -10.43 5.18 -2.13
N PHE A 93 -10.99 5.78 -3.19
CA PHE A 93 -12.23 6.53 -3.21
C PHE A 93 -12.86 6.32 -4.60
N PRO A 94 -13.68 5.28 -4.80
CA PRO A 94 -14.35 5.07 -6.08
C PRO A 94 -15.12 6.33 -6.46
N ASP A 95 -14.96 6.78 -7.71
CA ASP A 95 -15.55 8.01 -8.28
C ASP A 95 -15.02 9.36 -7.74
N GLY A 96 -14.12 9.31 -6.74
CA GLY A 96 -13.47 10.46 -6.13
C GLY A 96 -12.22 10.89 -6.90
N THR A 97 -12.07 12.19 -7.14
CA THR A 97 -10.90 12.74 -7.89
C THR A 97 -9.95 13.56 -7.02
N LEU A 98 -10.36 13.94 -5.80
CA LEU A 98 -9.57 14.81 -4.91
C LEU A 98 -8.58 14.03 -4.04
N LEU A 99 -8.88 12.77 -3.73
CA LEU A 99 -8.14 12.00 -2.75
C LEU A 99 -7.40 10.83 -3.38
N GLN A 100 -6.17 10.63 -2.92
CA GLN A 100 -5.33 9.51 -3.29
C GLN A 100 -5.20 8.52 -2.12
N SER A 101 -4.55 7.38 -2.38
CA SER A 101 -4.37 6.32 -1.39
C SER A 101 -3.63 6.75 -0.12
N GLN A 102 -2.70 7.70 -0.24
CA GLN A 102 -2.01 8.28 0.90
C GLN A 102 -2.96 9.03 1.86
N HIS A 103 -4.00 9.70 1.35
CA HIS A 103 -4.94 10.46 2.16
C HIS A 103 -5.88 9.55 2.95
N LYS A 104 -6.18 8.34 2.45
CA LYS A 104 -7.01 7.35 3.15
C LYS A 104 -6.43 6.99 4.52
N LYS A 105 -5.09 6.84 4.62
CA LYS A 105 -4.44 6.55 5.90
C LYS A 105 -4.68 7.67 6.92
N ILE A 106 -4.56 8.92 6.49
CA ILE A 106 -4.76 10.10 7.35
C ILE A 106 -6.22 10.18 7.81
N LEU A 107 -7.18 9.98 6.89
CA LEU A 107 -8.60 10.00 7.22
C LEU A 107 -9.00 8.86 8.17
N ASN A 108 -8.46 7.66 7.97
CA ASN A 108 -8.70 6.52 8.84
C ASN A 108 -8.12 6.73 10.24
N GLN A 109 -6.94 7.36 10.33
CA GLN A 109 -6.36 7.77 11.62
C GLN A 109 -7.21 8.84 12.31
N PHE A 110 -7.66 9.87 11.57
CA PHE A 110 -8.53 10.92 12.09
C PHE A 110 -9.87 10.36 12.61
N TYR A 111 -10.43 9.37 11.91
CA TYR A 111 -11.68 8.72 12.29
C TYR A 111 -11.50 7.62 13.35
N HIS A 112 -10.26 7.32 13.76
CA HIS A 112 -9.93 6.26 14.71
C HIS A 112 -10.32 4.83 14.28
N GLU A 113 -10.41 4.55 12.98
CA GLU A 113 -10.68 3.21 12.44
C GLU A 113 -9.79 2.91 11.22
N ILE A 114 -8.83 2.01 11.43
CA ILE A 114 -7.76 1.69 10.45
C ILE A 114 -8.34 1.08 9.17
N SER A 115 -9.43 0.32 9.28
CA SER A 115 -10.07 -0.39 8.17
C SER A 115 -11.22 0.36 7.52
N GLN A 116 -11.44 1.63 7.88
CA GLN A 116 -12.58 2.42 7.41
C GLN A 116 -12.67 2.45 5.88
N ARG A 117 -13.86 2.13 5.37
CA ARG A 117 -14.23 2.23 3.96
C ARG A 117 -15.03 3.50 3.75
N TRP A 118 -14.60 4.30 2.78
CA TRP A 118 -15.25 5.55 2.43
C TRP A 118 -16.12 5.36 1.20
N LYS A 119 -17.34 5.90 1.24
CA LYS A 119 -18.26 5.93 0.10
C LYS A 119 -18.46 7.37 -0.33
N LEU A 120 -18.21 7.68 -1.59
CA LEU A 120 -18.50 8.99 -2.14
C LEU A 120 -20.02 9.16 -2.29
N ILE A 121 -20.61 10.03 -1.49
CA ILE A 121 -22.06 10.30 -1.53
C ILE A 121 -22.40 11.58 -2.30
N TYR A 122 -21.50 12.56 -2.34
CA TYR A 122 -21.65 13.84 -3.03
C TYR A 122 -20.34 14.28 -3.67
N LYS A 123 -20.42 14.89 -4.86
CA LYS A 123 -19.29 15.53 -5.55
C LYS A 123 -19.80 16.75 -6.32
N GLY A 124 -19.35 17.96 -5.95
CA GLY A 124 -19.84 19.20 -6.57
C GLY A 124 -19.73 19.24 -8.09
N SER A 125 -18.64 18.71 -8.67
CA SER A 125 -18.48 18.65 -10.14
C SER A 125 -19.41 17.64 -10.85
N ARG A 126 -20.04 16.73 -10.10
CA ARG A 126 -21.01 15.73 -10.60
C ARG A 126 -22.45 16.12 -10.28
N ASP A 127 -22.67 16.63 -9.07
CA ASP A 127 -23.99 16.83 -8.47
C ASP A 127 -24.41 18.31 -8.43
N GLY A 128 -23.51 19.24 -8.77
CA GLY A 128 -23.72 20.68 -8.68
C GLY A 128 -23.23 21.26 -7.35
N PHE A 129 -22.76 22.51 -7.39
CA PHE A 129 -22.18 23.23 -6.24
C PHE A 129 -23.22 24.00 -5.40
N HIS A 130 -24.48 23.59 -5.46
CA HIS A 130 -25.58 24.23 -4.73
C HIS A 130 -25.86 23.52 -3.40
N ALA A 131 -26.35 24.27 -2.41
CA ALA A 131 -26.59 23.74 -1.07
C ALA A 131 -27.66 22.64 -1.03
N ASP A 132 -28.72 22.77 -1.83
CA ASP A 132 -29.77 21.76 -1.99
C ASP A 132 -29.25 20.44 -2.56
N ALA A 133 -28.34 20.50 -3.54
CA ALA A 133 -27.67 19.31 -4.07
C ALA A 133 -26.80 18.60 -3.02
N PHE A 134 -26.13 19.37 -2.16
CA PHE A 134 -25.37 18.83 -1.03
C PHE A 134 -26.30 18.18 0.00
N HIS A 135 -27.31 18.92 0.48
CA HIS A 135 -28.22 18.44 1.51
C HIS A 135 -29.06 17.25 1.08
N SER A 136 -29.54 17.22 -0.17
CA SER A 136 -30.31 16.08 -0.69
C SER A 136 -29.52 14.76 -0.70
N ARG A 137 -28.19 14.83 -0.78
CA ARG A 137 -27.31 13.65 -0.80
C ARG A 137 -26.71 13.32 0.56
N CYS A 138 -26.39 14.32 1.36
CA CYS A 138 -25.68 14.17 2.62
C CYS A 138 -26.62 14.05 3.84
N ASN A 139 -27.85 14.58 3.79
CA ASN A 139 -28.72 14.53 4.95
C ASN A 139 -29.13 13.08 5.30
N ASN A 140 -29.21 12.80 6.60
CA ASN A 140 -29.49 11.50 7.21
C ASN A 140 -28.53 10.37 6.79
N LYS A 141 -27.25 10.70 6.53
CA LYS A 141 -26.19 9.72 6.21
C LYS A 141 -25.29 9.40 7.41
N GLY A 142 -25.49 10.10 8.53
CA GLY A 142 -24.66 9.94 9.72
C GLY A 142 -23.36 10.73 9.63
N ALA A 143 -22.27 10.19 10.17
CA ALA A 143 -21.00 10.89 10.19
C ALA A 143 -20.41 11.05 8.77
N THR A 144 -20.10 12.29 8.36
CA THR A 144 -19.52 12.59 7.05
C THR A 144 -18.29 13.47 7.15
N ILE A 145 -17.35 13.28 6.22
CA ILE A 145 -16.22 14.18 5.98
C ILE A 145 -16.44 14.86 4.64
N THR A 146 -16.41 16.19 4.65
CA THR A 146 -16.44 17.03 3.45
C THR A 146 -15.04 17.50 3.13
N ILE A 147 -14.63 17.40 1.86
CA ILE A 147 -13.32 17.84 1.38
C ILE A 147 -13.50 18.73 0.15
N ILE A 148 -12.82 19.87 0.16
CA ILE A 148 -12.90 20.93 -0.82
C ILE A 148 -11.49 21.22 -1.34
N GLN A 149 -11.36 21.36 -2.65
CA GLN A 149 -10.17 21.90 -3.31
C GLN A 149 -10.51 23.29 -3.86
N SER A 150 -9.72 24.30 -3.52
CA SER A 150 -9.85 25.64 -4.11
C SER A 150 -9.18 25.73 -5.48
N ASN A 151 -9.49 26.80 -6.22
CA ASN A 151 -8.82 27.14 -7.49
C ASN A 151 -7.33 27.44 -7.32
N GLN A 152 -6.86 27.68 -6.09
CA GLN A 152 -5.44 27.87 -5.75
C GLN A 152 -4.78 26.58 -5.24
N ASN A 153 -5.45 25.42 -5.42
CA ASN A 153 -4.99 24.10 -4.97
C ASN A 153 -4.87 23.91 -3.45
N TYR A 154 -5.54 24.74 -2.65
CA TYR A 154 -5.67 24.48 -1.21
C TYR A 154 -6.71 23.38 -0.97
N ILE A 155 -6.39 22.43 -0.09
CA ILE A 155 -7.29 21.39 0.37
C ILE A 155 -7.73 21.72 1.81
N PHE A 156 -9.04 21.77 2.02
CA PHE A 156 -9.64 21.98 3.34
C PHE A 156 -11.00 21.28 3.42
N GLY A 157 -11.62 21.28 4.58
CA GLY A 157 -12.84 20.52 4.79
C GLY A 157 -13.38 20.58 6.21
N GLY A 158 -14.32 19.69 6.49
CA GLY A 158 -14.96 19.57 7.80
C GLY A 158 -15.52 18.18 8.03
N TYR A 159 -15.62 17.81 9.30
CA TYR A 159 -16.27 16.59 9.76
C TYR A 159 -17.57 16.97 10.47
N THR A 160 -18.64 16.23 10.21
CA THR A 160 -19.86 16.30 11.02
C THR A 160 -20.25 14.89 11.47
N CYS A 161 -20.65 14.76 12.73
CA CYS A 161 -21.24 13.54 13.26
C CYS A 161 -22.76 13.46 13.03
N VAL A 162 -23.37 14.55 12.56
CA VAL A 162 -24.81 14.66 12.25
C VAL A 162 -24.93 15.23 10.85
N SER A 163 -25.30 14.37 9.91
CA SER A 163 -25.65 14.75 8.55
C SER A 163 -26.97 14.08 8.26
#